data_AF-A0A069IM17-F1
#
_entry.id   AF-A0A069IM17-F1
#
_cell.length_a   1.000
_cell.length_b   1.000
_cell.length_c   1.000
_cell.angle_alpha   90.00
_cell.angle_beta   90.00
_cell.angle_gamma   90.00
#
_symmetry.space_group_name_H-M   'P 1'
#
loop_
_entity.id
_entity.type
_entity.pdbx_description
1 polymer ?
#
loop_
_entity_poly.entity_id
_entity_poly.type
_entity_poly.pdbx_seq_one_letter_code
_entity_poly.pdbx_strand_id
1 'polypeptide(L)'
;MARLRRDVGRAADGSTVRLFLLLLVGAMAAAAVTFLALQVGHHRGLKRAHEFTTAERIGDLAQSDDDPAAGVAAGLPPARGQRLGPPDAALTQAVAAALDRRGVSGVTVRAYEAADAVCGADPGERLRCRILTLTPDGGPAMAPVAVSLPAAPRPWSLGGESAALLAAGLAAVIATAWLASHRAAAPLARLSAGALALGRDLDRPPLVEEGAREVRQAAAALNVMQTRLRAMIAERTRVLAAVAHDLQTPLTRMRLRVEKIGDDGLRAQLIADLAAMQHLVREGLDLARIETAPEPVVPVDLDALLSALCEDAADAGQPVVFAQGCGAVLP
;
A
#
# COMPACT_ATOMS: atom_id res chain seq x y z
N MET A 1 -26.84 -2.83 13.39
CA MET A 1 -25.42 -2.42 13.34
C MET A 1 -24.52 -3.20 12.36
N ALA A 2 -24.87 -4.39 11.86
CA ALA A 2 -23.99 -5.20 11.00
C ALA A 2 -23.87 -4.76 9.52
N ARG A 3 -24.83 -3.98 8.98
CA ARG A 3 -24.80 -3.54 7.57
C ARG A 3 -23.87 -2.34 7.31
N LEU A 4 -23.83 -1.37 8.22
CA LEU A 4 -22.95 -0.19 8.10
C LEU A 4 -21.45 -0.51 8.21
N ARG A 5 -21.09 -1.62 8.89
CA ARG A 5 -19.70 -2.09 8.98
C ARG A 5 -19.20 -2.71 7.66
N ARG A 6 -20.09 -3.18 6.78
CA ARG A 6 -19.74 -3.72 5.45
C ARG A 6 -19.46 -2.64 4.42
N ASP A 7 -20.19 -1.53 4.45
CA ASP A 7 -20.05 -0.49 3.42
C ASP A 7 -18.82 0.39 3.65
N VAL A 8 -18.43 0.64 4.90
CA VAL A 8 -17.16 1.30 5.23
C VAL A 8 -15.96 0.39 4.96
N GLY A 9 -16.11 -0.93 5.14
CA GLY A 9 -15.08 -1.92 4.77
C GLY A 9 -14.80 -1.96 3.26
N ARG A 10 -15.84 -1.88 2.41
CA ARG A 10 -15.69 -1.89 0.95
C ARG A 10 -15.10 -0.60 0.37
N ALA A 11 -15.40 0.55 0.94
CA ALA A 11 -14.83 1.83 0.48
C ALA A 11 -13.34 1.96 0.87
N ALA A 12 -12.97 1.49 2.07
CA ALA A 12 -11.58 1.45 2.53
C ALA A 12 -10.72 0.44 1.73
N ASP A 13 -11.30 -0.67 1.27
CA ASP A 13 -10.63 -1.62 0.37
C ASP A 13 -10.19 -0.94 -0.94
N GLY A 14 -11.00 -0.07 -1.54
CA GLY A 14 -10.68 0.55 -2.82
C GLY A 14 -9.44 1.47 -2.78
N SER A 15 -9.34 2.31 -1.75
CA SER A 15 -8.20 3.25 -1.60
C SER A 15 -6.91 2.56 -1.17
N THR A 16 -7.02 1.55 -0.29
CA THR A 16 -5.85 0.78 0.17
C THR A 16 -5.30 -0.14 -0.93
N VAL A 17 -6.18 -0.72 -1.73
CA VAL A 17 -5.82 -1.50 -2.92
C VAL A 17 -5.18 -0.61 -3.99
N ARG A 18 -5.67 0.62 -4.20
CA ARG A 18 -5.03 1.57 -5.14
C ARG A 18 -3.64 2.01 -4.68
N LEU A 19 -3.48 2.35 -3.40
CA LEU A 19 -2.17 2.78 -2.86
C LEU A 19 -1.17 1.61 -2.87
N PHE A 20 -1.63 0.41 -2.54
CA PHE A 20 -0.88 -0.82 -2.67
C PHE A 20 -0.47 -1.08 -4.13
N LEU A 21 -1.39 -0.97 -5.09
CA LEU A 21 -1.12 -1.15 -6.51
C LEU A 21 -0.11 -0.14 -7.04
N LEU A 22 -0.21 1.14 -6.66
CA LEU A 22 0.75 2.17 -7.08
C LEU A 22 2.15 1.90 -6.54
N LEU A 23 2.27 1.56 -5.26
CA LEU A 23 3.56 1.19 -4.64
C LEU A 23 4.12 -0.09 -5.26
N LEU A 24 3.28 -1.10 -5.48
CA LEU A 24 3.65 -2.36 -6.12
C LEU A 24 4.18 -2.11 -7.53
N VAL A 25 3.45 -1.37 -8.36
CA VAL A 25 3.84 -1.08 -9.74
C VAL A 25 5.15 -0.27 -9.77
N GLY A 26 5.29 0.75 -8.92
CA GLY A 26 6.51 1.56 -8.86
C GLY A 26 7.74 0.75 -8.45
N ALA A 27 7.59 -0.14 -7.45
CA ALA A 27 8.69 -0.96 -6.98
C ALA A 27 9.00 -2.13 -7.94
N MET A 28 8.00 -2.73 -8.62
CA MET A 28 8.25 -3.66 -9.72
C MET A 28 9.00 -2.99 -10.86
N ALA A 29 8.62 -1.76 -11.23
CA ALA A 29 9.32 -1.00 -12.27
C ALA A 29 10.77 -0.70 -11.87
N ALA A 30 11.01 -0.28 -10.62
CA ALA A 30 12.37 -0.03 -10.12
C ALA A 30 13.22 -1.31 -10.08
N ALA A 31 12.65 -2.44 -9.64
CA ALA A 31 13.33 -3.73 -9.64
C ALA A 31 13.64 -4.20 -11.07
N ALA A 32 12.70 -4.04 -12.00
CA ALA A 32 12.89 -4.37 -13.41
C ALA A 32 13.99 -3.49 -14.06
N VAL A 33 13.99 -2.19 -13.79
CA VAL A 33 15.03 -1.27 -14.26
C VAL A 33 16.39 -1.62 -13.67
N THR A 34 16.46 -1.90 -12.36
CA THR A 34 17.72 -2.29 -11.69
C THR A 34 18.25 -3.61 -12.25
N PHE A 35 17.38 -4.60 -12.45
CA PHE A 35 17.73 -5.87 -13.05
C PHE A 35 18.23 -5.70 -14.49
N LEU A 36 17.52 -4.90 -15.30
CA LEU A 36 17.91 -4.59 -16.67
C LEU A 36 19.26 -3.87 -16.71
N ALA A 37 19.49 -2.91 -15.80
CA ALA A 37 20.73 -2.16 -15.70
C ALA A 37 21.93 -3.06 -15.31
N LEU A 38 21.75 -3.93 -14.31
CA LEU A 38 22.77 -4.90 -13.90
C LEU A 38 23.08 -5.90 -15.02
N GLN A 39 22.07 -6.39 -15.73
CA GLN A 39 22.23 -7.32 -16.85
C GLN A 39 22.96 -6.67 -18.03
N VAL A 40 22.56 -5.46 -18.44
CA VAL A 40 23.21 -4.73 -19.53
C VAL A 40 24.66 -4.39 -19.18
N GLY A 41 24.94 -4.05 -17.92
CA GLY A 41 26.30 -3.81 -17.42
C GLY A 41 27.18 -5.06 -17.47
N HIS A 42 26.68 -6.19 -16.96
CA HIS A 42 27.40 -7.46 -16.93
C HIS A 42 27.68 -8.01 -18.33
N HIS A 43 26.73 -7.89 -19.27
CA HIS A 43 26.91 -8.31 -20.66
C HIS A 43 27.96 -7.50 -21.42
N ARG A 44 28.01 -6.19 -21.21
CA ARG A 44 29.02 -5.33 -21.85
C ARG A 44 30.42 -5.61 -21.29
N GLY A 45 30.53 -5.90 -20.00
CA GLY A 45 31.79 -6.24 -19.34
C GLY A 45 32.34 -7.60 -19.76
N LEU A 46 31.52 -8.65 -19.74
CA LEU A 46 31.95 -10.02 -20.03
C LEU A 46 32.41 -10.23 -21.48
N LYS A 47 31.72 -9.65 -22.47
CA LYS A 47 32.14 -9.76 -23.87
C LYS A 47 33.52 -9.16 -24.11
N ARG A 48 33.76 -7.95 -23.56
CA ARG A 48 35.05 -7.25 -23.67
C ARG A 48 36.18 -7.97 -22.93
N ALA A 49 35.91 -8.50 -21.74
CA ALA A 49 36.92 -9.22 -20.95
C ALA A 49 37.32 -10.55 -21.60
N HIS A 50 36.39 -11.23 -22.28
CA HIS A 50 36.63 -12.54 -22.88
C HIS A 50 37.41 -12.46 -24.19
N GLU A 51 37.08 -11.50 -25.06
CA GLU A 51 37.83 -11.26 -26.30
C GLU A 51 39.27 -10.79 -26.01
N PHE A 52 39.47 -10.08 -24.89
CA PHE A 52 40.79 -9.59 -24.47
C PHE A 52 41.75 -10.72 -24.06
N THR A 53 41.32 -11.71 -23.26
CA THR A 53 42.22 -12.77 -22.78
C THR A 53 42.68 -13.71 -23.88
N THR A 54 41.83 -14.00 -24.87
CA THR A 54 42.23 -14.80 -26.05
C THR A 54 43.18 -14.02 -26.95
N ALA A 55 42.92 -12.73 -27.18
CA ALA A 55 43.80 -11.87 -27.97
C ALA A 55 45.19 -11.72 -27.34
N GLU A 56 45.27 -11.60 -26.01
CA GLU A 56 46.55 -11.56 -25.28
C GLU A 56 47.37 -12.85 -25.46
N ARG A 57 46.76 -14.04 -25.32
CA ARG A 57 47.47 -15.31 -25.56
C ARG A 57 47.99 -15.46 -26.99
N ILE A 58 47.24 -14.99 -27.98
CA ILE A 58 47.67 -14.99 -29.39
C ILE A 58 48.84 -14.01 -29.57
N GLY A 59 48.80 -12.87 -28.89
CA GLY A 59 49.92 -11.93 -28.85
C GLY A 59 51.19 -12.55 -28.25
N ASP A 60 51.07 -13.33 -27.18
CA ASP A 60 52.22 -14.03 -26.57
C ASP A 60 52.86 -15.04 -27.53
N LEU A 61 52.04 -15.78 -28.28
CA LEU A 61 52.51 -16.72 -29.32
C LEU A 61 53.15 -16.01 -30.51
N ALA A 62 52.72 -14.78 -30.83
CA ALA A 62 53.32 -13.99 -31.90
C ALA A 62 54.71 -13.44 -31.53
N GLN A 63 55.05 -13.36 -30.24
CA GLN A 63 56.38 -12.93 -29.79
C GLN A 63 57.38 -14.08 -29.62
N SER A 64 56.95 -15.34 -29.65
CA SER A 64 57.83 -16.47 -29.36
C SER A 64 58.78 -16.85 -30.50
N ASP A 65 58.60 -16.26 -31.69
CA ASP A 65 59.36 -16.59 -32.89
C ASP A 65 59.73 -15.31 -33.66
N ASP A 66 60.79 -15.36 -34.46
CA ASP A 66 61.30 -14.22 -35.26
C ASP A 66 60.31 -13.82 -36.38
N ASP A 67 59.51 -14.77 -36.86
CA ASP A 67 58.34 -14.51 -37.71
C ASP A 67 57.06 -14.57 -36.85
N PRO A 68 56.41 -13.42 -36.58
CA PRO A 68 55.24 -13.35 -35.71
C PRO A 68 54.04 -14.14 -36.25
N ALA A 69 53.96 -14.30 -37.57
CA ALA A 69 52.95 -15.13 -38.18
C ALA A 69 53.30 -16.62 -37.91
N ALA A 70 54.54 -17.03 -38.17
CA ALA A 70 54.97 -18.41 -37.95
C ALA A 70 54.80 -18.88 -36.49
N GLY A 71 55.11 -18.01 -35.51
CA GLY A 71 54.93 -18.32 -34.08
C GLY A 71 53.48 -18.62 -33.71
N VAL A 72 52.53 -17.83 -34.22
CA VAL A 72 51.08 -18.07 -34.02
C VAL A 72 50.64 -19.35 -34.72
N ALA A 73 51.14 -19.62 -35.93
CA ALA A 73 50.80 -20.82 -36.69
C ALA A 73 51.38 -22.11 -36.08
N ALA A 74 52.52 -22.03 -35.41
CA ALA A 74 53.14 -23.15 -34.70
C ALA A 74 52.43 -23.45 -33.37
N GLY A 75 51.96 -22.42 -32.67
CA GLY A 75 51.33 -22.55 -31.35
C GLY A 75 49.86 -23.00 -31.36
N LEU A 76 49.22 -23.08 -32.52
CA LEU A 76 47.79 -23.32 -32.65
C LEU A 76 47.47 -24.37 -33.73
N PRO A 77 46.33 -25.09 -33.62
CA PRO A 77 45.99 -26.15 -34.56
C PRO A 77 45.68 -25.58 -35.96
N PRO A 78 46.16 -26.23 -37.03
CA PRO A 78 45.90 -25.76 -38.39
C PRO A 78 44.44 -25.99 -38.79
N ALA A 79 43.79 -24.97 -39.37
CA ALA A 79 42.40 -25.02 -39.85
C ALA A 79 42.27 -25.59 -41.28
N ARG A 80 43.10 -26.57 -41.64
CA ARG A 80 43.15 -27.13 -43.01
C ARG A 80 41.80 -27.77 -43.38
N GLY A 81 41.22 -27.34 -44.50
CA GLY A 81 39.96 -27.88 -45.02
C GLY A 81 38.69 -27.30 -44.39
N GLN A 82 38.80 -26.33 -43.47
CA GLN A 82 37.64 -25.63 -42.93
C GLN A 82 37.18 -24.50 -43.86
N ARG A 83 35.87 -24.30 -43.97
CA ARG A 83 35.31 -23.15 -44.70
C ARG A 83 35.23 -21.92 -43.79
N LEU A 84 35.75 -20.80 -44.29
CA LEU A 84 35.62 -19.50 -43.68
C LEU A 84 34.16 -19.04 -43.76
N GLY A 85 33.54 -18.82 -42.61
CA GLY A 85 32.23 -18.18 -42.46
C GLY A 85 32.34 -16.65 -42.46
N PRO A 86 31.32 -15.93 -41.95
CA PRO A 86 31.35 -14.47 -41.95
C PRO A 86 32.51 -13.91 -41.12
N PRO A 87 33.08 -12.74 -41.52
CA PRO A 87 34.17 -12.11 -40.81
C PRO A 87 33.74 -11.64 -39.41
N ASP A 88 34.60 -11.87 -38.41
CA ASP A 88 34.43 -11.42 -37.04
C ASP A 88 35.23 -10.14 -36.79
N ALA A 89 34.58 -8.99 -36.94
CA ALA A 89 35.22 -7.70 -36.74
C ALA A 89 35.69 -7.48 -35.29
N ALA A 90 34.96 -8.01 -34.30
CA ALA A 90 35.27 -7.80 -32.89
C ALA A 90 36.55 -8.55 -32.50
N LEU A 91 36.66 -9.83 -32.85
CA LEU A 91 37.87 -10.60 -32.59
C LEU A 91 39.05 -10.10 -33.43
N THR A 92 38.80 -9.71 -34.68
CA THR A 92 39.84 -9.12 -35.55
C THR A 92 40.45 -7.87 -34.88
N GLN A 93 39.61 -6.96 -34.38
CA GLN A 93 40.07 -5.75 -33.71
C GLN A 93 40.77 -6.05 -32.38
N ALA A 94 40.26 -7.01 -31.59
CA ALA A 94 40.87 -7.40 -30.32
C ALA A 94 42.29 -7.97 -30.49
N VAL A 95 42.47 -8.86 -31.47
CA VAL A 95 43.78 -9.46 -31.79
C VAL A 95 44.73 -8.44 -32.38
N ALA A 96 44.28 -7.60 -33.33
CA ALA A 96 45.10 -6.53 -33.87
C ALA A 96 45.60 -5.57 -32.76
N ALA A 97 44.72 -5.18 -31.84
CA ALA A 97 45.11 -4.35 -30.71
C ALA A 97 46.07 -5.05 -29.73
N ALA A 98 45.98 -6.39 -29.58
CA ALA A 98 46.90 -7.16 -28.74
C ALA A 98 48.30 -7.32 -29.34
N LEU A 99 48.39 -7.43 -30.67
CA LEU A 99 49.65 -7.44 -31.41
C LEU A 99 50.34 -6.07 -31.36
N ASP A 100 49.57 -5.00 -31.56
CA ASP A 100 50.05 -3.61 -31.49
C ASP A 100 50.62 -3.29 -30.10
N ARG A 101 49.91 -3.65 -29.02
CA ARG A 101 50.41 -3.51 -27.63
C ARG A 101 51.75 -4.22 -27.38
N ARG A 102 52.04 -5.27 -28.14
CA ARG A 102 53.24 -6.10 -28.06
C ARG A 102 54.34 -5.67 -29.03
N GLY A 103 54.14 -4.59 -29.79
CA GLY A 103 55.09 -4.08 -30.77
C GLY A 103 55.23 -4.95 -32.02
N VAL A 104 54.32 -5.91 -32.23
CA VAL A 104 54.33 -6.77 -33.43
C VAL A 104 53.76 -5.97 -34.60
N SER A 105 54.64 -5.58 -35.52
CA SER A 105 54.30 -4.85 -36.76
C SER A 105 54.55 -5.74 -37.98
N GLY A 106 53.92 -5.42 -39.12
CA GLY A 106 54.15 -6.17 -40.35
C GLY A 106 53.25 -7.38 -40.57
N VAL A 107 52.15 -7.52 -39.82
CA VAL A 107 51.18 -8.62 -39.98
C VAL A 107 49.75 -8.08 -39.92
N THR A 108 48.95 -8.42 -40.93
CA THR A 108 47.52 -8.16 -40.93
C THR A 108 46.76 -9.40 -40.48
N VAL A 109 45.89 -9.23 -39.47
CA VAL A 109 45.06 -10.30 -38.92
C VAL A 109 43.62 -10.14 -39.36
N ARG A 110 42.97 -11.26 -39.70
CA ARG A 110 41.52 -11.33 -39.91
C ARG A 110 40.98 -12.59 -39.23
N ALA A 111 39.89 -12.44 -38.50
CA ALA A 111 39.17 -13.54 -37.87
C ALA A 111 37.85 -13.83 -38.58
N TYR A 112 37.48 -15.10 -38.66
CA TYR A 112 36.26 -15.60 -39.30
C TYR A 112 35.55 -16.62 -38.41
N GLU A 113 34.23 -16.71 -38.54
CA GLU A 113 33.46 -17.88 -38.08
C GLU A 113 33.95 -19.16 -38.76
N ALA A 114 34.08 -20.26 -38.04
CA ALA A 114 34.17 -21.57 -38.70
C ALA A 114 32.77 -21.97 -39.18
N ALA A 115 32.63 -22.29 -40.48
CA ALA A 115 31.36 -22.76 -41.02
C ALA A 115 31.02 -24.19 -40.55
N ASP A 116 32.03 -24.99 -40.21
CA ASP A 116 31.91 -26.37 -39.75
C ASP A 116 32.48 -26.49 -38.31
N ALA A 117 31.85 -27.30 -37.44
CA ALA A 117 32.10 -27.32 -35.99
C ALA A 117 33.38 -28.07 -35.55
N VAL A 118 34.41 -28.16 -36.38
CA VAL A 118 35.53 -29.09 -36.18
C VAL A 118 36.81 -28.36 -35.78
N CYS A 119 36.81 -27.74 -34.59
CA CYS A 119 38.02 -27.26 -33.92
C CYS A 119 38.76 -28.36 -33.12
N GLY A 120 38.46 -29.64 -33.37
CA GLY A 120 39.05 -30.76 -32.61
C GLY A 120 38.54 -30.90 -31.16
N ALA A 121 37.42 -30.25 -30.82
CA ALA A 121 36.80 -30.37 -29.50
C ALA A 121 35.94 -31.63 -29.42
N ASP A 122 35.89 -32.26 -28.24
CA ASP A 122 35.00 -33.40 -27.98
C ASP A 122 33.53 -33.02 -28.28
N PRO A 123 32.71 -33.92 -28.85
CA PRO A 123 31.31 -33.62 -29.21
C PRO A 123 30.42 -33.14 -28.05
N GLY A 124 30.88 -33.31 -26.80
CA GLY A 124 30.20 -32.85 -25.58
C GLY A 124 30.52 -31.42 -25.18
N GLU A 125 31.59 -30.81 -25.70
CA GLU A 125 32.05 -29.48 -25.30
C GLU A 125 31.58 -28.41 -26.29
N ARG A 126 30.76 -27.47 -25.80
CA ARG A 126 30.20 -26.38 -26.63
C ARG A 126 31.25 -25.28 -26.84
N LEU A 127 32.30 -25.56 -27.59
CA LEU A 127 33.28 -24.55 -28.01
C LEU A 127 32.82 -23.86 -29.30
N ARG A 128 33.03 -22.55 -29.42
CA ARG A 128 32.86 -21.82 -30.69
C ARG A 128 34.21 -21.78 -31.39
N CYS A 129 34.25 -22.25 -32.62
CA CYS A 129 35.45 -22.29 -33.44
C CYS A 129 35.58 -21.00 -34.25
N ARG A 130 36.74 -20.35 -34.16
CA ARG A 130 37.11 -19.18 -34.97
C ARG A 130 38.37 -19.47 -35.76
N ILE A 131 38.41 -18.99 -36.98
CA ILE A 131 39.55 -19.18 -37.88
C ILE A 131 40.27 -17.84 -37.99
N LEU A 132 41.57 -17.83 -37.68
CA LEU A 132 42.43 -16.67 -37.86
C LEU A 132 43.30 -16.88 -39.08
N THR A 133 43.37 -15.84 -39.90
CA THR A 133 44.34 -15.73 -40.99
C THR A 133 45.27 -14.58 -40.67
N LEU A 134 46.57 -14.86 -40.66
CA LEU A 134 47.63 -13.87 -40.50
C LEU A 134 48.37 -13.75 -41.83
N THR A 135 48.49 -12.52 -42.33
CA THR A 135 49.17 -12.23 -43.59
C THR A 135 50.32 -11.28 -43.30
N PRO A 136 51.59 -11.72 -43.46
CA PRO A 136 52.76 -10.85 -43.35
C PRO A 136 52.75 -9.77 -44.45
N ASP A 137 53.24 -8.58 -44.13
CA ASP A 137 53.37 -7.47 -45.07
C ASP A 137 54.44 -7.82 -46.12
N GLY A 138 53.99 -8.12 -47.34
CA GLY A 138 54.84 -8.53 -48.46
C GLY A 138 55.09 -10.03 -48.59
N GLY A 139 54.48 -10.87 -47.74
CA GLY A 139 54.57 -12.33 -47.79
C GLY A 139 53.27 -13.02 -48.26
N PRO A 140 53.32 -14.32 -48.61
CA PRO A 140 52.12 -15.09 -48.87
C PRO A 140 51.28 -15.22 -47.59
N ALA A 141 49.96 -15.22 -47.71
CA ALA A 141 49.07 -15.50 -46.58
C ALA A 141 49.40 -16.87 -46.00
N MET A 142 49.59 -16.95 -44.69
CA MET A 142 49.88 -18.22 -44.04
C MET A 142 48.66 -19.13 -43.99
N ALA A 143 48.91 -20.41 -43.67
CA ALA A 143 47.86 -21.37 -43.41
C ALA A 143 46.91 -20.86 -42.31
N PRO A 144 45.58 -20.96 -42.51
CA PRO A 144 44.61 -20.53 -41.52
C PRO A 144 44.75 -21.38 -40.26
N VAL A 145 44.57 -20.74 -39.11
CA VAL A 145 44.76 -21.30 -37.79
C VAL A 145 43.43 -21.31 -37.05
N ALA A 146 43.13 -22.40 -36.35
CA ALA A 146 41.90 -22.55 -35.59
C ALA A 146 42.11 -22.14 -34.13
N VAL A 147 41.18 -21.35 -33.59
CA VAL A 147 41.12 -20.98 -32.18
C VAL A 147 39.80 -21.45 -31.61
N SER A 148 39.87 -22.32 -30.61
CA SER A 148 38.71 -22.70 -29.80
C SER A 148 38.45 -21.63 -28.76
N LEU A 149 37.28 -21.00 -28.83
CA LEU A 149 36.80 -20.12 -27.78
C LEU A 149 35.76 -20.88 -26.94
N PRO A 150 35.80 -20.76 -25.60
CA PRO A 150 34.70 -21.26 -24.79
C PRO A 150 33.40 -20.55 -25.19
N ALA A 151 32.27 -21.25 -25.09
CA ALA A 151 30.99 -20.65 -25.45
C ALA A 151 30.77 -19.34 -24.68
N ALA A 152 30.48 -18.27 -25.42
CA ALA A 152 30.01 -17.04 -24.83
C ALA A 152 28.81 -17.35 -23.91
N PRO A 153 28.79 -16.83 -22.66
CA PRO A 153 27.67 -17.06 -21.77
C PRO A 153 26.37 -16.62 -22.45
N ARG A 154 25.34 -17.48 -22.39
CA ARG A 154 24.07 -17.20 -23.07
C ARG A 154 23.47 -15.91 -22.51
N PRO A 155 22.99 -14.99 -23.38
CA PRO A 155 22.53 -13.66 -22.95
C PRO A 155 21.28 -13.65 -22.07
N TRP A 156 20.65 -14.80 -21.84
CA TRP A 156 19.37 -14.91 -21.13
C TRP A 156 19.19 -16.33 -20.57
N SER A 157 20.21 -16.90 -19.92
CA SER A 157 19.88 -18.04 -19.07
C SER A 157 19.08 -17.51 -17.89
N LEU A 158 17.75 -17.68 -17.91
CA LEU A 158 16.96 -17.82 -16.69
C LEU A 158 17.43 -19.10 -15.98
N GLY A 159 18.70 -19.12 -15.56
CA GLY A 159 19.17 -20.10 -14.60
C GLY A 159 18.35 -19.89 -13.32
N GLY A 160 18.10 -20.98 -12.59
CA GLY A 160 17.27 -20.93 -11.38
C GLY A 160 17.67 -19.82 -10.42
N GLU A 161 18.96 -19.48 -10.34
CA GLU A 161 19.49 -18.41 -9.49
C GLU A 161 18.97 -17.02 -9.86
N SER A 162 18.97 -16.66 -11.15
CA SER A 162 18.47 -15.37 -11.63
C SER A 162 16.95 -15.23 -11.47
N ALA A 163 16.21 -16.31 -11.69
CA ALA A 163 14.76 -16.35 -11.47
C ALA A 163 14.41 -16.27 -9.97
N ALA A 164 15.20 -16.91 -9.11
CA ALA A 164 15.03 -16.84 -7.66
C ALA A 164 15.26 -15.43 -7.11
N LEU A 165 16.29 -14.71 -7.59
CA LEU A 165 16.54 -13.32 -7.19
C LEU A 165 15.40 -12.38 -7.62
N LEU A 166 14.88 -12.55 -8.84
CA LEU A 166 13.72 -11.79 -9.31
C LEU A 166 12.47 -12.09 -8.47
N ALA A 167 12.19 -13.37 -8.21
CA ALA A 167 11.04 -13.77 -7.39
C ALA A 167 11.15 -13.25 -5.95
N ALA A 168 12.34 -13.31 -5.35
CA ALA A 168 12.60 -12.78 -4.01
C ALA A 168 12.41 -11.26 -3.96
N GLY A 169 12.92 -10.53 -4.96
CA GLY A 169 12.71 -9.09 -5.08
C GLY A 169 11.23 -8.73 -5.20
N LEU A 170 10.49 -9.44 -6.07
CA LEU A 170 9.05 -9.25 -6.24
C LEU A 170 8.28 -9.51 -4.95
N ALA A 171 8.60 -10.62 -4.25
CA ALA A 171 7.98 -10.98 -3.00
C ALA A 171 8.26 -9.95 -1.90
N ALA A 172 9.49 -9.44 -1.80
CA ALA A 172 9.84 -8.38 -0.85
C ALA A 172 9.08 -7.08 -1.12
N VAL A 173 8.92 -6.71 -2.40
CA VAL A 173 8.14 -5.55 -2.83
C VAL A 173 6.66 -5.72 -2.47
N ILE A 174 6.07 -6.87 -2.78
CA ILE A 174 4.68 -7.19 -2.42
C ILE A 174 4.49 -7.12 -0.90
N ALA A 175 5.39 -7.75 -0.13
CA ALA A 175 5.30 -7.80 1.32
C ALA A 175 5.41 -6.42 1.96
N THR A 176 6.37 -5.59 1.52
CA THR A 176 6.57 -4.23 2.05
C THR A 176 5.42 -3.29 1.67
N ALA A 177 4.94 -3.34 0.42
CA ALA A 177 3.79 -2.55 0.00
C ALA A 177 2.51 -2.93 0.77
N TRP A 178 2.28 -4.24 0.98
CA TRP A 178 1.11 -4.73 1.70
C TRP A 178 1.15 -4.28 3.15
N LEU A 179 2.30 -4.44 3.79
CA LEU A 179 2.52 -4.05 5.18
C LEU A 179 2.38 -2.54 5.39
N ALA A 180 2.92 -1.73 4.46
CA ALA A 180 2.81 -0.27 4.51
C ALA A 180 1.36 0.19 4.34
N SER A 181 0.64 -0.32 3.34
CA SER A 181 -0.77 0.01 3.11
C SER A 181 -1.64 -0.35 4.32
N HIS A 182 -1.44 -1.55 4.89
CA HIS A 182 -2.22 -2.00 6.03
C HIS A 182 -1.95 -1.18 7.29
N ARG A 183 -0.68 -0.82 7.55
CA ARG A 183 -0.30 0.02 8.70
C ARG A 183 -0.77 1.46 8.58
N ALA A 184 -0.89 2.01 7.37
CA ALA A 184 -1.40 3.36 7.16
C ALA A 184 -2.94 3.41 7.31
N ALA A 185 -3.64 2.40 6.80
CA ALA A 185 -5.10 2.42 6.72
C ALA A 185 -5.83 2.05 8.02
N ALA A 186 -5.29 1.09 8.78
CA ALA A 186 -5.89 0.65 10.04
C ALA A 186 -6.14 1.80 11.04
N PRO A 187 -5.17 2.68 11.34
CA PRO A 187 -5.40 3.79 12.28
C PRO A 187 -6.40 4.83 11.74
N LEU A 188 -6.41 5.10 10.43
CA LEU A 188 -7.39 6.00 9.81
C LEU A 188 -8.83 5.46 9.91
N ALA A 189 -9.01 4.15 9.69
CA ALA A 189 -10.30 3.50 9.83
C ALA A 189 -10.81 3.55 11.29
N ARG A 190 -9.91 3.36 12.27
CA ARG A 190 -10.24 3.49 13.70
C ARG A 190 -10.63 4.92 14.06
N LEU A 191 -9.89 5.92 13.57
CA LEU A 191 -10.20 7.34 13.78
C LEU A 191 -11.58 7.70 13.20
N SER A 192 -11.86 7.28 11.96
CA SER A 192 -13.17 7.51 11.31
C SER A 192 -14.32 6.85 12.08
N ALA A 193 -14.15 5.58 12.48
CA ALA A 193 -15.17 4.88 13.27
C ALA A 193 -15.41 5.58 14.62
N GLY A 194 -14.35 6.06 15.28
CA GLY A 194 -14.46 6.81 16.52
C GLY A 194 -15.12 8.18 16.33
N ALA A 195 -14.85 8.90 15.24
CA ALA A 195 -15.53 10.16 14.93
C ALA A 195 -17.03 9.97 14.68
N LEU A 196 -17.43 8.90 13.97
CA LEU A 196 -18.83 8.54 13.78
C LEU A 196 -19.51 8.13 15.09
N ALA A 197 -18.79 7.40 15.96
CA ALA A 197 -19.29 7.03 17.28
C ALA A 197 -19.49 8.26 18.17
N LEU A 198 -18.57 9.23 18.12
CA LEU A 198 -18.68 10.49 18.85
C LEU A 198 -19.95 11.26 18.47
N GLY A 199 -20.34 11.25 17.19
CA GLY A 199 -21.58 11.88 16.75
C GLY A 199 -22.86 11.21 17.25
N ARG A 200 -22.80 9.98 17.78
CA ARG A 200 -23.95 9.26 18.36
C ARG A 200 -23.96 9.30 19.87
N ASP A 201 -22.79 9.24 20.47
CA ASP A 201 -22.60 9.22 21.91
C ASP A 201 -21.46 10.16 22.26
N LEU A 202 -21.84 11.31 22.83
CA LEU A 202 -20.89 12.32 23.24
C LEU A 202 -20.14 11.90 24.51
N ASP A 203 -20.68 11.02 25.34
CA ASP A 203 -20.15 10.60 26.65
C ASP A 203 -19.21 9.40 26.60
N ARG A 204 -19.03 8.84 25.40
CA ARG A 204 -18.03 7.81 25.14
C ARG A 204 -16.60 8.20 25.58
N PRO A 205 -15.73 7.22 25.89
CA PRO A 205 -14.32 7.46 26.15
C PRO A 205 -13.63 8.23 25.00
N PRO A 206 -12.65 9.10 25.30
CA PRO A 206 -11.90 9.82 24.28
C PRO A 206 -11.20 8.87 23.31
N LEU A 207 -10.93 9.37 22.10
CA LEU A 207 -10.15 8.65 21.09
C LEU A 207 -8.75 8.40 21.61
N VAL A 208 -8.27 7.17 21.42
CA VAL A 208 -6.88 6.80 21.69
C VAL A 208 -5.96 7.54 20.71
N GLU A 209 -5.00 8.27 21.24
CA GLU A 209 -4.03 9.06 20.47
C GLU A 209 -2.82 8.21 20.06
N GLU A 210 -3.05 7.20 19.22
CA GLU A 210 -2.02 6.26 18.76
C GLU A 210 -1.74 6.37 17.25
N GLY A 211 -0.55 5.94 16.84
CA GLY A 211 -0.13 5.86 15.44
C GLY A 211 0.71 7.05 14.96
N ALA A 212 0.63 7.31 13.64
CA ALA A 212 1.38 8.38 12.98
C ALA A 212 1.05 9.75 13.58
N ARG A 213 1.99 10.70 13.49
CA ARG A 213 1.87 12.03 14.11
C ARG A 213 0.58 12.73 13.72
N GLU A 214 0.20 12.62 12.45
CA GLU A 214 -0.99 13.21 11.84
C GLU A 214 -2.27 12.62 12.43
N VAL A 215 -2.31 11.29 12.63
CA VAL A 215 -3.45 10.60 13.23
C VAL A 215 -3.61 11.00 14.70
N ARG A 216 -2.51 11.04 15.47
CA ARG A 216 -2.56 11.47 16.87
C ARG A 216 -3.05 12.91 17.01
N GLN A 217 -2.57 13.82 16.16
CA GLN A 217 -3.02 15.21 16.16
C GLN A 217 -4.52 15.33 15.84
N ALA A 218 -5.01 14.57 14.86
CA ALA A 218 -6.43 14.53 14.54
C ALA A 218 -7.28 13.97 15.69
N ALA A 219 -6.82 12.88 16.32
CA ALA A 219 -7.47 12.30 17.50
C ALA A 219 -7.54 13.30 18.66
N ALA A 220 -6.43 13.99 18.97
CA ALA A 220 -6.39 15.02 19.99
C ALA A 220 -7.35 16.19 19.68
N ALA A 221 -7.41 16.64 18.43
CA ALA A 221 -8.35 17.70 18.02
C ALA A 221 -9.82 17.29 18.19
N LEU A 222 -10.16 16.04 17.82
CA LEU A 222 -11.49 15.47 18.05
C LEU A 222 -11.83 15.36 19.54
N ASN A 223 -10.87 14.98 20.38
CA ASN A 223 -11.04 14.92 21.83
C ASN A 223 -11.32 16.32 22.41
N VAL A 224 -10.56 17.34 21.98
CA VAL A 224 -10.82 18.74 22.38
C VAL A 224 -12.21 19.20 21.95
N MET A 225 -12.63 18.86 20.73
CA MET A 225 -13.97 19.16 20.23
C MET A 225 -15.05 18.48 21.08
N GLN A 226 -14.89 17.20 21.41
CA GLN A 226 -15.78 16.46 22.29
C GLN A 226 -15.95 17.16 23.64
N THR A 227 -14.85 17.56 24.29
CA THR A 227 -14.90 18.27 25.58
C THR A 227 -15.64 19.60 25.46
N ARG A 228 -15.40 20.37 24.39
CA ARG A 228 -16.08 21.65 24.15
C ARG A 228 -17.58 21.46 23.94
N LEU A 229 -17.98 20.46 23.17
CA LEU A 229 -19.39 20.16 22.91
C LEU A 229 -20.10 19.73 24.21
N ARG A 230 -19.49 18.85 25.01
CA ARG A 230 -20.03 18.48 26.34
C ARG A 230 -20.24 19.71 27.23
N ALA A 231 -19.24 20.59 27.31
CA ALA A 231 -19.34 21.81 28.11
C ALA A 231 -20.46 22.74 27.63
N MET A 232 -20.60 22.91 26.31
CA MET A 232 -21.65 23.73 25.70
C MET A 232 -23.05 23.19 26.00
N ILE A 233 -23.23 21.87 25.89
CA ILE A 233 -24.50 21.21 26.19
C ILE A 233 -24.83 21.36 27.68
N ALA A 234 -23.88 21.05 28.57
CA ALA A 234 -24.08 21.18 30.01
C ALA A 234 -24.45 22.61 30.43
N GLU A 235 -23.81 23.62 29.81
CA GLU A 235 -24.12 25.02 30.08
C GLU A 235 -25.54 25.40 29.61
N ARG A 236 -25.94 24.96 28.41
CA ARG A 236 -27.30 25.17 27.91
C ARG A 236 -28.36 24.55 28.83
N THR A 237 -28.13 23.34 29.33
CA THR A 237 -29.05 22.68 30.28
C THR A 237 -29.14 23.43 31.60
N ARG A 238 -28.02 23.94 32.14
CA ARG A 238 -28.03 24.77 33.36
C ARG A 238 -28.83 26.05 33.18
N VAL A 239 -28.62 26.75 32.06
CA VAL A 239 -29.35 27.99 31.76
C VAL A 239 -30.85 27.73 31.68
N LEU A 240 -31.26 26.67 30.98
CA LEU A 240 -32.68 26.30 30.88
C LEU A 240 -33.28 25.94 32.25
N ALA A 241 -32.54 25.22 33.10
CA ALA A 241 -32.96 24.92 34.46
C ALA A 241 -33.09 26.17 35.35
N ALA A 242 -32.20 27.16 35.19
CA ALA A 242 -32.29 28.41 35.93
C ALA A 242 -33.50 29.23 35.47
N VAL A 243 -33.71 29.39 34.16
CA VAL A 243 -34.87 30.11 33.59
C VAL A 243 -36.18 29.46 34.02
N ALA A 244 -36.26 28.13 34.04
CA ALA A 244 -37.41 27.39 34.55
C ALA A 244 -37.79 27.78 35.98
N HIS A 245 -36.79 27.74 36.86
CA HIS A 245 -36.96 28.04 38.26
C HIS A 245 -37.44 29.48 38.46
N ASP A 246 -36.84 30.41 37.71
CA ASP A 246 -37.19 31.82 37.73
C ASP A 246 -38.60 32.08 37.18
N LEU A 247 -39.14 31.24 36.28
CA LEU A 247 -40.51 31.33 35.77
C LEU A 247 -41.57 30.76 36.74
N GLN A 248 -41.23 29.74 37.54
CA GLN A 248 -42.17 29.17 38.53
C GLN A 248 -42.56 30.18 39.62
N THR A 249 -41.61 31.02 40.04
CA THR A 249 -41.82 32.02 41.09
C THR A 249 -42.90 33.06 40.72
N PRO A 250 -42.84 33.78 39.58
CA PRO A 250 -43.86 34.73 39.16
C PRO A 250 -45.19 34.05 38.81
N LEU A 251 -45.20 32.86 38.22
CA LEU A 251 -46.43 32.10 37.94
C LEU A 251 -47.18 31.76 39.22
N THR A 252 -46.46 31.32 40.26
CA THR A 252 -47.06 31.02 41.58
C THR A 252 -47.61 32.29 42.23
N ARG A 253 -46.89 33.41 42.13
CA ARG A 253 -47.36 34.72 42.62
C ARG A 253 -48.58 35.22 41.85
N MET A 254 -48.66 35.01 40.55
CA MET A 254 -49.83 35.35 39.74
C MET A 254 -51.04 34.52 40.16
N ARG A 255 -50.87 33.20 40.38
CA ARG A 255 -51.94 32.34 40.90
C ARG A 255 -52.50 32.86 42.22
N LEU A 256 -51.63 33.18 43.19
CA LEU A 256 -52.07 33.75 44.48
C LEU A 256 -52.78 35.12 44.36
N ARG A 257 -52.49 35.90 43.30
CA ARG A 257 -53.19 37.17 43.03
C ARG A 257 -54.55 36.94 42.41
N VAL A 258 -54.68 35.96 41.51
CA VAL A 258 -55.94 35.57 40.86
C VAL A 258 -56.95 35.04 41.89
N GLU A 259 -56.49 34.35 42.95
CA GLU A 259 -57.35 33.90 44.06
C GLU A 259 -58.12 35.04 44.75
N LYS A 260 -57.67 36.30 44.62
CA LYS A 260 -58.33 37.46 45.23
C LYS A 260 -59.42 38.09 44.35
N ILE A 261 -59.67 37.55 43.16
CA ILE A 261 -60.69 38.05 42.23
C ILE A 261 -62.06 37.56 42.72
N GLY A 262 -62.98 38.50 42.93
CA GLY A 262 -64.33 38.22 43.45
C GLY A 262 -65.31 37.61 42.44
N ASP A 263 -64.99 37.63 41.15
CA ASP A 263 -65.74 36.93 40.11
C ASP A 263 -65.25 35.48 40.00
N ASP A 264 -66.10 34.54 40.41
CA ASP A 264 -65.80 33.10 40.42
C ASP A 264 -65.56 32.52 39.02
N GLY A 265 -66.28 33.01 38.01
CA GLY A 265 -66.15 32.53 36.62
C GLY A 265 -64.83 32.98 35.99
N LEU A 266 -64.49 34.26 36.14
CA LEU A 266 -63.23 34.82 35.66
C LEU A 266 -62.03 34.22 36.40
N ARG A 267 -62.14 34.02 37.72
CA ARG A 267 -61.09 33.39 38.54
C ARG A 267 -60.78 31.97 38.06
N ALA A 268 -61.81 31.15 37.82
CA ALA A 268 -61.64 29.77 37.34
C ALA A 268 -60.92 29.72 35.99
N GLN A 269 -61.28 30.59 35.04
CA GLN A 269 -60.61 30.67 33.73
C GLN A 269 -59.13 31.06 33.86
N LEU A 270 -58.81 32.11 34.63
CA LEU A 270 -57.43 32.56 34.81
C LEU A 270 -56.56 31.52 35.55
N ILE A 271 -57.13 30.76 36.50
CA ILE A 271 -56.42 29.66 37.14
C ILE A 271 -56.13 28.54 36.14
N ALA A 272 -57.09 28.21 35.26
CA ALA A 272 -56.90 27.21 34.21
C ALA A 272 -55.81 27.63 33.22
N ASP A 273 -55.79 28.89 32.78
CA ASP A 273 -54.75 29.43 31.89
C ASP A 273 -53.36 29.39 32.54
N LEU A 274 -53.24 29.77 33.82
CA LEU A 274 -51.98 29.69 34.56
C LEU A 274 -51.51 28.24 34.74
N ALA A 275 -52.43 27.31 34.95
CA ALA A 275 -52.10 25.88 35.03
C ALA A 275 -51.61 25.35 33.67
N ALA A 276 -52.24 25.76 32.57
CA ALA A 276 -51.80 25.42 31.22
C ALA A 276 -50.41 25.99 30.92
N MET A 277 -50.13 27.25 31.26
CA MET A 277 -48.80 27.85 31.12
C MET A 277 -47.74 27.12 31.96
N GLN A 278 -48.06 26.75 33.21
CA GLN A 278 -47.16 25.95 34.05
C GLN A 278 -46.86 24.58 33.43
N HIS A 279 -47.86 23.96 32.82
CA HIS A 279 -47.70 22.68 32.14
C HIS A 279 -46.79 22.81 30.92
N LEU A 280 -47.03 23.79 30.03
CA LEU A 280 -46.18 24.05 28.85
C LEU A 280 -44.73 24.35 29.21
N VAL A 281 -44.49 25.11 30.29
CA VAL A 281 -43.13 25.39 30.77
C VAL A 281 -42.44 24.10 31.24
N ARG A 282 -43.16 23.22 31.96
CA ARG A 282 -42.60 21.93 32.39
C ARG A 282 -42.32 21.01 31.20
N GLU A 283 -43.24 20.86 30.26
CA GLU A 283 -43.03 20.06 29.06
C GLU A 283 -41.85 20.56 28.22
N GLY A 284 -41.73 21.88 28.04
CA GLY A 284 -40.59 22.47 27.32
C GLY A 284 -39.24 22.19 28.00
N LEU A 285 -39.23 22.06 29.32
CA LEU A 285 -38.03 21.72 30.08
C LEU A 285 -37.70 20.24 30.04
N ASP A 286 -38.71 19.37 30.13
CA ASP A 286 -38.54 17.94 29.98
C ASP A 286 -37.99 17.63 28.58
N LEU A 287 -38.52 18.28 27.54
CA LEU A 287 -37.98 18.17 26.17
C LEU A 287 -36.51 18.60 26.09
N ALA A 288 -36.14 19.73 26.69
CA ALA A 288 -34.75 20.18 26.71
C ALA A 288 -33.81 19.25 27.51
N ARG A 289 -34.34 18.57 28.53
CA ARG A 289 -33.60 17.58 29.32
C ARG A 289 -33.33 16.32 28.52
N ILE A 290 -34.32 15.84 27.76
CA ILE A 290 -34.23 14.64 26.94
C ILE A 290 -33.13 14.78 25.86
N GLU A 291 -32.92 15.99 25.31
CA GLU A 291 -31.84 16.23 24.35
C GLU A 291 -30.44 16.18 24.97
N THR A 292 -30.32 16.34 26.28
CA THR A 292 -29.01 16.56 26.95
C THR A 292 -28.55 15.42 27.84
N ALA A 293 -29.43 14.48 28.18
CA ALA A 293 -29.08 13.25 28.89
C ALA A 293 -29.84 12.06 28.27
N PRO A 294 -29.22 11.29 27.36
CA PRO A 294 -29.79 10.02 26.95
C PRO A 294 -29.80 9.09 28.16
N GLU A 295 -30.98 8.71 28.65
CA GLU A 295 -31.09 7.65 29.65
C GLU A 295 -30.50 6.36 29.09
N PRO A 296 -29.82 5.56 29.94
CA PRO A 296 -29.32 4.26 29.51
C PRO A 296 -30.50 3.43 29.01
N VAL A 297 -30.37 2.85 27.82
CA VAL A 297 -31.39 1.97 27.28
C VAL A 297 -31.42 0.71 28.15
N VAL A 298 -32.55 0.48 28.82
CA VAL A 298 -32.77 -0.68 29.68
C VAL A 298 -33.81 -1.56 29.00
N PRO A 299 -33.64 -2.89 29.01
CA PRO A 299 -34.66 -3.78 28.49
C PRO A 299 -35.99 -3.57 29.23
N VAL A 300 -37.04 -3.26 28.49
CA VAL A 300 -38.39 -3.02 29.01
C VAL A 300 -39.31 -4.16 28.60
N ASP A 301 -39.94 -4.79 29.60
CA ASP A 301 -41.07 -5.70 29.39
C ASP A 301 -42.32 -4.88 29.07
N LEU A 302 -42.78 -4.96 27.82
CA LEU A 302 -43.93 -4.20 27.35
C LEU A 302 -45.22 -4.61 28.03
N ASP A 303 -45.37 -5.89 28.38
CA ASP A 303 -46.61 -6.39 28.98
C ASP A 303 -46.71 -5.87 30.43
N ALA A 304 -45.60 -5.87 31.16
CA ALA A 304 -45.55 -5.30 32.50
C ALA A 304 -45.82 -3.78 32.49
N LEU A 305 -45.23 -3.05 31.54
CA LEU A 305 -45.46 -1.61 31.40
C LEU A 305 -46.92 -1.28 31.05
N LEU A 306 -47.50 -1.98 30.08
CA LEU A 306 -48.87 -1.75 29.66
C LEU A 306 -49.89 -2.15 30.73
N SER A 307 -49.62 -3.23 31.48
CA SER A 307 -50.47 -3.61 32.62
C SER A 307 -50.47 -2.51 33.69
N ALA A 308 -49.29 -2.01 34.08
CA ALA A 308 -49.17 -0.92 35.05
C ALA A 308 -49.90 0.36 34.58
N LEU A 309 -49.78 0.74 33.31
CA LEU A 309 -50.50 1.88 32.75
C LEU A 309 -52.02 1.70 32.75
N CYS A 310 -52.51 0.48 32.48
CA CYS A 310 -53.94 0.18 32.56
C CYS A 310 -54.46 0.24 34.00
N GLU A 311 -53.66 -0.21 34.97
CA GLU A 311 -53.97 -0.11 36.40
C GLU A 311 -54.09 1.36 36.83
N ASP A 312 -53.11 2.20 36.50
CA ASP A 312 -53.14 3.64 36.80
C ASP A 312 -54.37 4.33 36.18
N ALA A 313 -54.73 3.98 34.95
CA ALA A 313 -55.87 4.56 34.26
C ALA A 313 -57.21 4.08 34.85
N ALA A 314 -57.29 2.82 35.26
CA ALA A 314 -58.45 2.28 35.96
C ALA A 314 -58.65 2.95 37.33
N ASP A 315 -57.58 3.19 38.07
CA ASP A 315 -57.59 3.94 39.34
C ASP A 315 -58.04 5.39 39.15
N ALA A 316 -57.74 5.99 37.99
CA ALA A 316 -58.25 7.30 37.59
C ALA A 316 -59.72 7.27 37.09
N GLY A 317 -60.39 6.11 37.11
CA GLY A 317 -61.79 5.94 36.73
C GLY A 317 -62.03 5.78 35.22
N GLN A 318 -60.99 5.51 34.43
CA GLN A 318 -61.13 5.27 32.99
C GLN A 318 -61.46 3.78 32.70
N PRO A 319 -62.36 3.48 31.74
CA PRO A 319 -62.78 2.10 31.45
C PRO A 319 -61.77 1.38 30.54
N VAL A 320 -60.60 1.02 31.08
CA VAL A 320 -59.51 0.36 30.35
C VAL A 320 -59.18 -0.99 30.97
N VAL A 321 -58.94 -2.01 30.14
CA VAL A 321 -58.59 -3.37 30.57
C VAL A 321 -57.50 -3.93 29.66
N PHE A 322 -56.43 -4.45 30.26
CA PHE A 322 -55.35 -5.11 29.52
C PHE A 322 -55.80 -6.50 29.09
N ALA A 323 -55.97 -6.72 27.78
CA ALA A 323 -56.58 -7.93 27.25
C ALA A 323 -55.60 -9.07 26.97
N GLN A 324 -54.44 -8.77 26.38
CA GLN A 324 -53.46 -9.80 26.01
C GLN A 324 -52.06 -9.21 25.84
N GLY A 325 -51.07 -9.89 26.43
CA GLY A 325 -49.65 -9.58 26.28
C GLY A 325 -49.02 -10.26 25.06
N CYS A 326 -47.88 -9.72 24.61
CA CYS A 326 -47.11 -10.22 23.48
C CYS A 326 -45.76 -10.86 23.87
N GLY A 327 -45.40 -10.83 25.15
CA GLY A 327 -44.15 -11.36 25.70
C GLY A 327 -42.89 -10.67 25.19
N ALA A 328 -43.03 -9.48 24.58
CA ALA A 328 -41.93 -8.79 23.93
C ALA A 328 -41.14 -7.94 24.96
N VAL A 329 -39.83 -8.21 25.02
CA VAL A 329 -38.88 -7.36 25.73
C VAL A 329 -38.16 -6.49 24.69
N LEU A 330 -38.42 -5.18 24.73
CA LEU A 330 -37.72 -4.23 23.87
C LEU A 330 -36.35 -3.88 24.46
N PRO A 331 -35.30 -3.78 23.62
CA PRO A 331 -33.96 -3.44 24.06
C PRO A 331 -33.79 -1.97 24.40
#